data_AF-A0A430S9M4-F1
#
_entry.id   AF-A0A430S9M4-F1
#
_cell.length_a   1.000
_cell.length_b   1.000
_cell.length_c   1.000
_cell.angle_alpha   90.00
_cell.angle_beta   90.00
_cell.angle_gamma   90.00
#
_symmetry.space_group_name_H-M   'P 1'
#
loop_
_entity.id
_entity.type
_entity.pdbx_description
1 polymer ?
#
loop_
_entity_poly.entity_id
_entity_poly.type
_entity_poly.pdbx_seq_one_letter_code
_entity_poly.pdbx_strand_id
1 'polypeptide(L)'
;MALLRPAEERDLPAITRLSHDTLLLGRQGPLVFPSRELWGELFVAPYLRRGCCNRVAEEQGEILGYILGACSNLALTLYLLPRLPLLLLKLLLG
;
A
#
# COMPACT_ATOMS: atom_id res chain seq x y z
N MET A 1 17.56 -12.18 11.82
CA MET A 1 18.04 -11.72 10.50
C MET A 1 16.83 -11.59 9.60
N ALA A 2 16.61 -10.42 9.00
CA ALA A 2 15.49 -10.20 8.10
C ALA A 2 15.69 -10.96 6.77
N LEU A 3 14.64 -11.63 6.30
CA LEU A 3 14.54 -12.29 5.00
C LEU A 3 13.86 -11.36 4.02
N LEU A 4 14.49 -11.11 2.87
CA LEU A 4 13.87 -10.41 1.75
C LEU A 4 13.14 -11.42 0.86
N ARG A 5 11.84 -11.27 0.69
CA ARG A 5 11.03 -12.15 -0.17
C ARG A 5 10.05 -11.37 -1.04
N PRO A 6 9.48 -11.98 -2.11
CA PRO A 6 8.35 -11.42 -2.84
C PRO A 6 7.22 -11.03 -1.89
N ALA A 7 6.63 -9.85 -2.12
CA ALA A 7 5.41 -9.44 -1.44
C ALA A 7 4.22 -10.22 -2.02
N GLU A 8 3.30 -10.60 -1.14
CA GLU A 8 2.10 -11.36 -1.49
C GLU A 8 0.84 -10.60 -1.03
N GLU A 9 -0.32 -11.00 -1.54
CA GLU A 9 -1.60 -10.35 -1.19
C GLU A 9 -1.88 -10.37 0.31
N ARG A 10 -1.45 -11.43 1.03
CA ARG A 10 -1.56 -11.54 2.48
C ARG A 10 -0.78 -10.47 3.25
N ASP A 11 0.23 -9.86 2.64
CA ASP A 11 1.06 -8.83 3.27
C ASP A 11 0.38 -7.44 3.23
N LEU A 12 -0.70 -7.29 2.45
CA LEU A 12 -1.40 -6.02 2.25
C LEU A 12 -1.72 -5.28 3.56
N PRO A 13 -2.25 -5.92 4.63
CA PRO A 13 -2.53 -5.22 5.87
C PRO A 13 -1.27 -4.68 6.56
N ALA A 14 -0.19 -5.48 6.57
CA ALA A 14 1.06 -5.08 7.21
C ALA A 14 1.76 -3.95 6.44
N ILE A 15 1.79 -4.04 5.11
CA ILE A 15 2.32 -2.99 4.24
C ILE A 15 1.48 -1.71 4.37
N THR A 16 0.16 -1.82 4.39
CA THR A 16 -0.74 -0.67 4.58
C THR A 16 -0.48 0.03 5.89
N ARG A 17 -0.32 -0.71 6.99
CA ARG A 17 0.05 -0.17 8.30
C ARG A 17 1.38 0.57 8.22
N LEU A 18 2.45 -0.07 7.75
CA LEU A 18 3.78 0.54 7.64
C LEU A 18 3.78 1.80 6.77
N SER A 19 3.12 1.75 5.62
CA SER A 19 3.00 2.85 4.67
C SER A 19 2.28 4.05 5.29
N HIS A 20 1.16 3.81 5.98
CA HIS A 20 0.38 4.84 6.64
C HIS A 20 1.12 5.42 7.86
N ASP A 21 1.74 4.57 8.68
CA ASP A 21 2.49 5.00 9.87
C ASP A 21 3.76 5.79 9.52
N THR A 22 4.20 5.78 8.25
CA THR A 22 5.37 6.51 7.75
C THR A 22 5.02 7.59 6.72
N LEU A 23 3.73 7.90 6.53
CA LEU A 23 3.26 8.78 5.45
C LEU A 23 3.84 10.20 5.52
N LEU A 24 4.17 10.70 6.71
CA LEU A 24 4.62 12.09 6.90
C LEU A 24 6.15 12.13 6.89
N LEU A 25 6.73 12.13 5.69
CA LEU A 25 8.19 12.19 5.50
C LEU A 25 8.93 11.12 6.31
N GLY A 26 8.38 9.90 6.37
CA GLY A 26 8.93 8.79 7.16
C GLY A 26 8.50 8.76 8.62
N ARG A 27 7.62 9.66 9.06
CA ARG A 27 7.07 9.73 10.43
C ARG A 27 5.57 9.47 10.44
N GLN A 28 5.04 9.23 11.63
CA GLN A 28 3.61 9.16 11.86
C GLN A 28 2.95 10.50 11.53
N GLY A 29 1.85 10.45 10.78
CA GLY A 29 1.05 11.62 10.43
C GLY A 29 -0.44 11.29 10.36
N PRO A 30 -1.06 10.81 11.45
CA PRO A 30 -2.45 10.33 11.42
C PRO A 30 -3.47 11.39 10.97
N LEU A 31 -3.11 12.68 11.04
CA LEU A 31 -3.96 13.79 10.60
C LEU A 31 -3.81 14.16 9.12
N VAL A 32 -2.74 13.71 8.45
CA VAL A 32 -2.48 14.05 7.04
C VAL A 32 -3.40 13.24 6.11
N PHE A 33 -3.67 11.98 6.47
CA PHE A 33 -4.62 11.13 5.78
C PHE A 33 -5.28 10.19 6.81
N PRO A 34 -6.45 10.53 7.36
CA PRO A 34 -6.99 9.81 8.53
C PRO A 34 -7.35 8.34 8.29
N SER A 35 -7.86 8.00 7.10
CA SER A 35 -8.32 6.64 6.81
C SER A 35 -7.18 5.74 6.35
N ARG A 36 -6.69 4.87 7.24
CA ARG A 36 -5.68 3.84 6.91
C ARG A 36 -6.20 2.84 5.87
N GLU A 37 -7.48 2.48 5.92
CA GLU A 37 -8.07 1.57 4.93
C GLU A 37 -8.02 2.20 3.52
N LEU A 38 -8.51 3.43 3.40
CA LEU A 38 -8.51 4.14 2.12
C LEU A 38 -7.08 4.43 1.63
N TRP A 39 -6.13 4.69 2.54
CA TRP A 39 -4.71 4.77 2.21
C TRP A 39 -4.20 3.48 1.56
N GLY A 40 -4.54 2.33 2.13
CA GLY A 40 -4.22 1.02 1.58
C GLY A 40 -4.79 0.83 0.18
N GLU A 41 -6.04 1.23 -0.04
CA GLU A 41 -6.69 1.10 -1.35
C GLU A 41 -6.07 1.99 -2.44
N LEU A 42 -5.61 3.20 -2.08
CA LEU A 42 -5.09 4.20 -3.01
C LEU A 42 -3.59 4.07 -3.27
N PHE A 43 -2.80 3.85 -2.23
CA PHE A 43 -1.34 4.01 -2.30
C PHE A 43 -0.58 2.69 -2.18
N VAL A 44 -1.24 1.59 -1.79
CA VAL A 44 -0.58 0.29 -1.56
C VAL A 44 -1.11 -0.79 -2.51
N ALA A 45 -2.40 -1.07 -2.47
CA ALA A 45 -3.04 -2.14 -3.22
C ALA A 45 -2.81 -2.09 -4.74
N PRO A 46 -2.80 -0.92 -5.43
CA PRO A 46 -2.55 -0.88 -6.86
C PRO A 46 -1.17 -1.44 -7.23
N TYR A 47 -0.15 -1.08 -6.45
CA TYR A 47 1.21 -1.56 -6.66
C TYR A 47 1.34 -3.03 -6.28
N LEU A 48 0.79 -3.46 -5.14
CA LEU A 48 0.89 -4.85 -4.71
C LEU A 48 0.24 -5.81 -5.73
N ARG A 49 -0.95 -5.44 -6.25
CA ARG A 49 -1.77 -6.30 -7.13
C ARG A 49 -1.42 -6.20 -8.61
N ARG A 50 -0.94 -5.05 -9.08
CA ARG A 50 -0.73 -4.79 -10.53
C ARG A 50 0.64 -4.21 -10.85
N GLY A 51 1.43 -3.87 -9.84
CA GLY A 51 2.81 -3.44 -9.99
C GLY A 51 3.76 -4.61 -10.26
N CYS A 52 5.04 -4.38 -10.03
CA CYS A 52 6.09 -5.36 -10.27
C CYS A 52 7.25 -5.17 -9.29
N CYS A 53 8.09 -6.19 -9.16
CA CYS A 53 9.28 -6.16 -8.29
C CYS A 53 8.97 -5.88 -6.80
N ASN A 54 7.75 -6.19 -6.37
CA ASN A 54 7.33 -5.99 -4.99
C ASN A 54 8.07 -6.94 -4.04
N ARG A 55 8.57 -6.41 -2.92
CA ARG A 55 9.33 -7.14 -1.91
C ARG A 55 8.93 -6.70 -0.52
N VAL A 56 9.04 -7.63 0.43
CA VAL A 56 8.96 -7.35 1.87
C VAL A 56 10.20 -7.86 2.58
N ALA A 57 10.60 -7.16 3.62
CA ALA A 57 11.55 -7.63 4.61
C ALA A 57 10.78 -8.22 5.79
N GLU A 58 10.99 -9.50 6.07
CA GLU A 58 10.31 -10.24 7.13
C GLU A 58 11.32 -10.73 8.18
N GLU A 59 10.99 -10.60 9.45
CA GLU A 59 11.73 -11.22 10.55
C GLU A 59 10.73 -11.88 11.51
N GLN A 60 10.92 -13.17 11.80
CA GLN A 60 10.07 -13.93 12.74
C GLN A 60 8.55 -13.85 12.44
N GLY A 61 8.18 -13.81 11.15
CA GLY A 61 6.78 -13.70 10.72
C GLY A 61 6.23 -12.27 10.72
N GLU A 62 7.01 -11.28 11.14
CA GLU A 62 6.64 -9.87 11.10
C GLU A 62 7.23 -9.17 9.87
N ILE A 63 6.39 -8.44 9.14
CA ILE A 63 6.85 -7.55 8.06
C ILE A 63 7.39 -6.26 8.68
N LEU A 64 8.68 -6.01 8.47
CA LEU A 64 9.40 -4.83 8.99
C LEU A 64 9.52 -3.72 7.95
N GLY A 65 9.41 -4.05 6.67
CA GLY A 65 9.60 -3.10 5.59
C GLY A 65 9.14 -3.65 4.26
N TYR A 66 8.98 -2.76 3.28
CA TYR A 66 8.52 -3.12 1.96
C TYR A 66 9.12 -2.21 0.89
N ILE A 67 9.15 -2.72 -0.34
CA ILE A 67 9.38 -1.94 -1.56
C ILE A 67 8.29 -2.37 -2.53
N LEU A 68 7.48 -1.41 -2.96
CA LEU A 68 6.48 -1.60 -4.01
C LEU A 68 6.90 -0.80 -5.25
N GLY A 69 6.69 -1.37 -6.43
CA GLY A 69 7.08 -0.77 -7.69
C GLY A 69 6.05 -1.01 -8.78
N ALA A 70 6.16 -0.27 -9.88
CA ALA A 70 5.34 -0.46 -11.07
C ALA A 70 6.21 -0.41 -12.32
N CYS A 71 6.00 -1.38 -13.21
CA CYS A 71 6.69 -1.45 -14.50
C CYS A 71 5.96 -0.63 -15.57
N SER A 72 4.74 -0.18 -15.28
CA SER A 72 3.93 0.63 -16.19
C SER A 72 2.86 1.38 -15.41
N ASN A 73 2.69 2.67 -15.73
CA ASN A 73 1.60 3.48 -15.19
C ASN A 73 0.23 2.97 -15.66
N LEU A 74 0.15 2.40 -16.88
CA LEU A 74 -1.11 1.91 -17.44
C LEU A 74 -1.74 0.82 -16.58
N ALA A 75 -0.92 -0.08 -16.01
CA ALA A 75 -1.42 -1.15 -15.13
C ALA A 75 -2.06 -0.59 -13.85
N LEU A 76 -1.46 0.47 -13.27
CA LEU A 76 -2.01 1.17 -12.11
C LEU A 76 -3.28 1.93 -12.47
N THR A 77 -3.30 2.62 -13.62
CA THR A 77 -4.47 3.35 -14.11
C THR A 77 -5.65 2.42 -14.33
N LEU A 78 -5.45 1.28 -15.01
CA LEU A 78 -6.51 0.30 -15.24
C LEU A 78 -7.03 -0.34 -13.94
N TYR A 79 -6.21 -0.35 -12.89
CA TYR A 79 -6.65 -0.79 -11.57
C TYR A 79 -7.51 0.27 -10.86
N LEU A 80 -7.07 1.53 -10.86
CA LEU A 80 -7.70 2.62 -10.12
C LEU A 80 -8.95 3.17 -10.81
N LEU A 81 -8.92 3.36 -12.13
CA LEU A 81 -9.98 4.00 -12.90
C LEU A 81 -11.39 3.40 -12.64
N PRO A 82 -11.62 2.08 -12.69
CA PRO A 82 -12.94 1.52 -12.40
C PRO A 82 -13.35 1.62 -10.93
N ARG A 83 -12.38 1.78 -10.02
CA ARG A 83 -12.60 1.89 -8.57
C ARG A 83 -12.80 3.32 -8.10
N LEU A 84 -12.40 4.30 -8.93
CA LEU A 84 -12.41 5.72 -8.61
C LEU A 84 -13.75 6.21 -8.05
N PRO A 85 -14.93 5.87 -8.62
CA PRO A 85 -16.21 6.35 -8.09
C PRO A 85 -16.46 5.90 -6.64
N LEU A 86 -16.16 4.64 -6.33
CA LEU A 86 -16.31 4.09 -4.98
C LEU A 86 -15.29 4.70 -4.02
N LEU A 87 -14.04 4.86 -4.46
CA LEU A 87 -12.97 5.47 -3.66
C LEU A 87 -13.27 6.93 -3.32
N LEU A 88 -13.82 7.69 -4.27
CA LEU A 88 -14.27 9.06 -4.04
C LEU A 88 -15.45 9.12 -3.07
N LEU A 89 -16.40 8.18 -3.19
CA LEU A 89 -17.51 8.08 -2.25
C LEU A 89 -17.01 7.77 -0.82
N LYS A 90 -16.09 6.81 -0.67
CA LYS A 90 -15.45 6.51 0.63
C LYS A 90 -14.74 7.74 1.19
N LEU A 91 -13.96 8.44 0.37
CA LEU A 91 -13.26 9.67 0.78
C LEU A 91 -14.21 10.75 1.30
N LEU A 92 -15.40 10.89 0.69
CA LEU A 92 -16.41 11.86 1.12
C LEU A 92 -17.15 11.46 2.39
N LEU A 93 -17.33 10.15 2.63
CA LEU A 93 -18.09 9.63 3.76
C LEU A 93 -17.24 9.38 5.01
N GLY A 94 -15.92 9.34 4.88
CA GLY A 94 -14.98 9.08 5.98
C GLY A 94 -14.74 7.61 6.22
#